data_AF-A0A1H9TXH4-F1
#
_entry.id   AF-A0A1H9TXH4-F1
#
_cell.length_a   1.000
_cell.length_b   1.000
_cell.length_c   1.000
_cell.angle_alpha   90.00
_cell.angle_beta   90.00
_cell.angle_gamma   90.00
#
_symmetry.space_group_name_H-M   'P 1'
#
loop_
_entity.id
_entity.type
_entity.pdbx_description
1 polymer ?
#
loop_
_entity_poly.entity_id
_entity_poly.type
_entity_poly.pdbx_seq_one_letter_code
_entity_poly.pdbx_strand_id
1 'polypeptide(L)'
;MEKHIDTAIIGGGISGLSAAIYTSQAGLTTTVFDTGKSQLKPISKVYNYPGFPEGISGKELISKMTDQSKQFGTEIVAHQVEKLERLTHSSEGSRFKLTFSSEEGGQQTLSAKYVIVASNIHLQPLKDLGIETEVSPAVPSGKISRVRGGSWNGETHIPGLYVAGLLSGIPTQSIIAAGQGTQAAMEIISAEKGKAHVWHDK
;
A
#
# COMPACT_ATOMS: atom_id res chain seq x y z
N MET A 1 17.60 -2.25 18.07
CA MET A 1 16.84 -3.48 17.77
C MET A 1 16.07 -3.24 16.49
N GLU A 2 16.08 -4.18 15.55
CA GLU A 2 15.32 -4.06 14.30
C GLU A 2 13.82 -4.07 14.61
N LYS A 3 13.06 -3.14 14.01
CA LYS A 3 11.62 -3.05 14.24
C LYS A 3 10.91 -4.14 13.45
N HIS A 4 10.05 -4.91 14.12
CA HIS A 4 9.24 -5.97 13.51
C HIS A 4 7.76 -5.55 13.55
N ILE A 5 7.09 -5.58 12.39
CA ILE A 5 5.65 -5.27 12.27
C ILE A 5 4.94 -6.34 11.44
N ASP A 6 3.61 -6.28 11.37
CA ASP A 6 2.82 -7.19 10.58
C ASP A 6 2.78 -6.74 9.12
N THR A 7 2.41 -5.48 8.85
CA THR A 7 2.18 -4.99 7.48
C THR A 7 2.96 -3.71 7.17
N ALA A 8 3.80 -3.75 6.14
CA ALA A 8 4.39 -2.56 5.55
C ALA A 8 3.67 -2.16 4.24
N ILE A 9 3.38 -0.88 4.07
CA ILE A 9 2.71 -0.35 2.88
C ILE A 9 3.64 0.67 2.22
N ILE A 10 4.05 0.40 0.98
CA ILE A 10 4.94 1.29 0.23
C ILE A 10 4.10 2.21 -0.66
N GLY A 11 3.87 3.43 -0.18
CA GLY A 11 3.13 4.49 -0.87
C GLY A 11 1.92 5.01 -0.08
N GLY A 12 1.98 6.26 0.39
CA GLY A 12 0.86 6.97 1.05
C GLY A 12 -0.13 7.61 0.07
N GLY A 13 -0.42 6.93 -1.02
CA GLY A 13 -1.51 7.29 -1.94
C GLY A 13 -2.87 6.80 -1.44
N ILE A 14 -3.91 7.01 -2.24
CA ILE A 14 -5.28 6.63 -1.85
C ILE A 14 -5.44 5.11 -1.62
N SER A 15 -4.77 4.28 -2.43
CA SER A 15 -4.79 2.82 -2.27
C SER A 15 -4.05 2.39 -1.00
N GLY A 16 -2.84 2.91 -0.77
CA GLY A 16 -2.05 2.57 0.41
C GLY A 16 -2.70 3.02 1.72
N LEU A 17 -3.24 4.24 1.76
CA LEU A 17 -3.97 4.74 2.94
C LEU A 17 -5.27 3.97 3.19
N SER A 18 -5.99 3.60 2.13
CA SER A 18 -7.17 2.73 2.26
C SER A 18 -6.77 1.38 2.86
N ALA A 19 -5.70 0.74 2.36
CA ALA A 19 -5.20 -0.50 2.93
C ALA A 19 -4.83 -0.34 4.42
N ALA A 20 -4.14 0.76 4.76
CA ALA A 20 -3.69 1.02 6.12
C ALA A 20 -4.83 1.15 7.13
N ILE A 21 -5.94 1.79 6.74
CA ILE A 21 -7.15 1.89 7.56
C ILE A 21 -7.61 0.49 7.97
N TYR A 22 -7.76 -0.42 7.00
CA TYR A 22 -8.30 -1.76 7.26
C TYR A 22 -7.31 -2.65 8.02
N THR A 23 -6.03 -2.66 7.66
CA THR A 23 -5.03 -3.49 8.37
C THR A 23 -4.87 -3.04 9.81
N SER A 24 -4.81 -1.74 10.07
CA SER A 24 -4.67 -1.20 11.43
C SER A 24 -5.95 -1.40 12.24
N GLN A 25 -7.12 -1.18 11.62
CA GLN A 25 -8.41 -1.43 12.27
C GLN A 25 -8.56 -2.90 12.67
N ALA A 26 -8.03 -3.83 11.87
CA ALA A 26 -8.02 -5.25 12.17
C ALA A 26 -7.02 -5.66 13.27
N GLY A 27 -6.26 -4.70 13.82
CA GLY A 27 -5.29 -4.90 14.90
C GLY A 27 -3.87 -5.22 14.45
N LEU A 28 -3.55 -5.12 13.15
CA LEU A 28 -2.21 -5.38 12.64
C LEU A 28 -1.32 -4.16 12.83
N THR A 29 -0.10 -4.40 13.33
CA THR A 29 0.92 -3.34 13.37
C THR A 29 1.28 -2.93 11.95
N THR A 30 0.88 -1.70 11.57
CA THR A 30 0.92 -1.23 10.18
C THR A 30 1.77 0.04 10.06
N THR A 31 2.68 0.05 9.08
CA THR A 31 3.48 1.22 8.75
C THR A 31 3.36 1.57 7.27
N VAL A 32 3.05 2.83 6.97
CA VAL A 32 3.01 3.37 5.60
C VAL A 32 4.25 4.21 5.34
N PHE A 33 4.97 3.89 4.26
CA PHE A 33 6.07 4.69 3.73
C PHE A 33 5.52 5.68 2.70
N ASP A 34 5.43 6.96 3.06
CA ASP A 34 4.89 8.02 2.21
C ASP A 34 5.96 9.06 1.85
N THR A 35 6.17 9.30 0.56
CA THR A 35 7.03 10.38 0.07
C THR A 35 6.31 11.72 -0.01
N GLY A 36 5.00 11.72 0.28
CA GLY A 36 4.13 12.87 0.15
C GLY A 36 3.76 13.21 -1.30
N LYS A 37 4.17 12.40 -2.28
CA LYS A 37 4.01 12.66 -3.73
C LYS A 37 2.82 11.96 -4.39
N SER A 38 1.76 11.67 -3.63
CA SER A 38 0.51 11.12 -4.19
C SER A 38 0.03 11.97 -5.38
N GLN A 39 -0.23 11.31 -6.51
CA GLN A 39 -0.70 11.96 -7.75
C GLN A 39 -2.07 12.62 -7.59
N LEU A 40 -2.80 12.31 -6.52
CA LEU A 40 -4.08 12.94 -6.22
C LEU A 40 -3.90 14.33 -5.60
N LYS A 41 -2.81 14.59 -4.86
CA LYS A 41 -2.63 15.85 -4.11
C LYS A 41 -2.73 17.13 -4.96
N PRO A 42 -2.20 17.18 -6.20
CA PRO A 42 -2.32 18.37 -7.06
C PRO A 42 -3.73 18.62 -7.60
N ILE A 43 -4.65 17.65 -7.50
CA ILE A 43 -6.00 17.80 -8.03
C ILE A 43 -6.77 18.77 -7.14
N SER A 44 -7.16 19.91 -7.70
CA SER A 44 -7.88 20.96 -6.98
C SER A 44 -9.23 20.49 -6.47
N LYS A 45 -9.92 19.66 -7.25
CA LYS A 45 -11.26 19.17 -6.92
C LYS A 45 -11.53 17.79 -7.53
N VAL A 46 -11.87 16.84 -6.67
CA VAL A 46 -12.18 15.43 -6.96
C VAL A 46 -13.70 15.27 -6.82
N TYR A 47 -14.41 15.19 -7.94
CA TYR A 47 -15.87 14.98 -7.97
C TYR A 47 -16.25 13.50 -8.11
N ASN A 48 -15.32 12.67 -8.57
CA ASN A 48 -15.50 11.24 -8.84
C ASN A 48 -15.17 10.35 -7.62
N TYR A 49 -15.25 10.90 -6.40
CA TYR A 49 -15.15 10.13 -5.17
C TYR A 49 -16.48 10.24 -4.41
N PRO A 50 -17.30 9.17 -4.38
CA PRO A 50 -18.62 9.20 -3.74
C PRO A 50 -18.57 9.66 -2.28
N GLY A 51 -19.63 10.32 -1.83
CA GLY A 51 -19.74 10.87 -0.46
C GLY A 51 -19.33 12.35 -0.33
N PHE A 52 -18.75 12.94 -1.38
CA PHE A 52 -18.42 14.38 -1.44
C PHE A 52 -19.23 15.06 -2.54
N PRO A 53 -20.51 15.44 -2.29
CA PRO A 53 -21.39 16.01 -3.32
C PRO A 53 -20.84 17.29 -3.93
N GLU A 54 -20.21 18.12 -3.09
CA GLU A 54 -19.55 19.35 -3.53
C GLU A 54 -18.13 19.11 -4.06
N GLY A 55 -17.67 17.86 -4.15
CA GLY A 55 -16.27 17.48 -4.42
C GLY A 55 -15.34 17.76 -3.23
N ILE A 56 -14.14 17.20 -3.27
CA ILE A 56 -13.10 17.38 -2.26
C ILE A 56 -11.75 17.63 -2.92
N SER A 57 -10.88 18.47 -2.35
CA SER A 57 -9.53 18.62 -2.90
C SER A 57 -8.71 17.34 -2.69
N GLY A 58 -7.82 17.02 -3.63
CA GLY A 58 -7.00 15.81 -3.50
C GLY A 58 -6.05 15.86 -2.30
N LYS A 59 -5.55 17.04 -1.93
CA LYS A 59 -4.78 17.24 -0.69
C LYS A 59 -5.61 16.94 0.55
N GLU A 60 -6.84 17.45 0.61
CA GLU A 60 -7.73 17.24 1.74
C GLU A 60 -8.16 15.79 1.86
N LEU A 61 -8.51 15.12 0.74
CA LEU A 61 -8.88 13.71 0.75
C LEU A 61 -7.74 12.82 1.28
N ILE A 62 -6.51 13.04 0.81
CA ILE A 62 -5.34 12.31 1.32
C ILE A 62 -5.10 12.60 2.80
N SER A 63 -5.22 13.86 3.24
CA SER A 63 -5.08 14.21 4.66
C SER A 63 -6.10 13.49 5.53
N LYS A 64 -7.39 13.51 5.15
CA LYS A 64 -8.46 12.86 5.91
C LYS A 64 -8.23 11.34 6.01
N MET A 65 -7.78 10.70 4.94
CA MET A 65 -7.47 9.25 4.97
C MET A 65 -6.25 8.93 5.83
N THR A 66 -5.22 9.79 5.83
CA THR A 66 -4.08 9.67 6.74
C THR A 66 -4.51 9.83 8.20
N ASP A 67 -5.37 10.81 8.50
CA ASP A 67 -5.86 11.02 9.86
C ASP A 67 -6.74 9.85 10.32
N GLN A 68 -7.58 9.31 9.42
CA GLN A 68 -8.39 8.12 9.68
C GLN A 68 -7.54 6.88 9.96
N SER A 69 -6.47 6.64 9.17
CA SER A 69 -5.61 5.48 9.40
C SER A 69 -4.87 5.57 10.74
N LYS A 70 -4.39 6.78 11.10
CA LYS A 70 -3.75 7.05 12.39
C LYS A 70 -4.67 6.80 13.59
N GLN A 71 -5.99 7.03 13.47
CA GLN A 71 -6.94 6.71 14.55
C GLN A 71 -6.93 5.23 14.93
N PHE A 72 -6.55 4.35 14.01
CA PHE A 72 -6.41 2.91 14.26
C PHE A 72 -4.96 2.48 14.56
N GLY A 73 -4.02 3.42 14.72
CA GLY A 73 -2.63 3.13 15.06
C GLY A 73 -1.69 2.95 13.87
N THR A 74 -2.09 3.35 12.65
CA THR A 74 -1.15 3.39 11.53
C THR A 74 0.00 4.35 11.83
N GLU A 75 1.23 3.89 11.63
CA GLU A 75 2.41 4.75 11.61
C GLU A 75 2.71 5.23 10.19
N ILE A 76 3.09 6.50 10.05
CA ILE A 76 3.50 7.09 8.78
C ILE A 76 4.99 7.42 8.85
N VAL A 77 5.77 6.80 7.97
CA VAL A 77 7.19 7.11 7.76
C VAL A 77 7.31 7.98 6.51
N ALA A 78 7.80 9.21 6.68
CA ALA A 78 7.89 10.21 5.61
C ALA A 78 9.07 10.00 4.65
N HIS A 79 9.37 8.73 4.31
CA HIS A 79 10.51 8.35 3.48
C HIS A 79 10.13 7.34 2.41
N GLN A 80 10.93 7.31 1.35
CA GLN A 80 10.83 6.30 0.31
C GLN A 80 11.56 5.02 0.75
N VAL A 81 10.98 3.86 0.43
CA VAL A 81 11.70 2.60 0.52
C VAL A 81 12.70 2.52 -0.63
N GLU A 82 13.96 2.34 -0.28
CA GLU A 82 15.10 2.29 -1.20
C GLU A 82 15.41 0.87 -1.65
N LYS A 83 15.17 -0.11 -0.76
CA LYS A 83 15.41 -1.53 -1.04
C LYS A 83 14.39 -2.41 -0.33
N LEU A 84 13.89 -3.43 -1.02
CA LEU A 84 13.02 -4.46 -0.48
C LEU A 84 13.65 -5.85 -0.66
N GLU A 85 13.82 -6.60 0.42
CA GLU A 85 14.44 -7.93 0.40
C GLU A 85 13.54 -8.97 1.04
N ARG A 86 13.50 -10.18 0.47
CA ARG A 86 12.80 -11.32 1.08
C ARG A 86 13.76 -12.10 1.97
N LEU A 87 13.37 -12.30 3.22
CA LEU A 87 14.11 -13.08 4.21
C LEU A 87 13.43 -14.45 4.36
N THR A 88 14.06 -15.52 3.87
CA THR A 88 13.47 -16.88 3.81
C THR A 88 13.84 -17.78 4.99
N HIS A 89 14.80 -17.38 5.83
CA HIS A 89 15.36 -18.19 6.92
C HIS A 89 15.27 -17.52 8.30
N SER A 90 14.20 -16.77 8.58
CA SER A 90 13.99 -16.24 9.93
C SER A 90 13.35 -17.31 10.84
N SER A 91 13.65 -17.25 12.14
CA SER A 91 13.02 -18.13 13.15
C SER A 91 11.50 -17.97 13.25
N GLU A 92 10.95 -16.89 12.70
CA GLU A 92 9.53 -16.54 12.70
C GLU A 92 8.84 -16.77 11.35
N GLY A 93 9.52 -17.43 10.40
CA GLY A 93 9.01 -17.66 9.03
C GLY A 93 9.55 -16.67 8.00
N SER A 94 8.95 -16.64 6.81
CA SER A 94 9.36 -15.69 5.77
C SER A 94 8.93 -14.27 6.13
N ARG A 95 9.84 -13.29 5.99
CA ARG A 95 9.58 -11.86 6.20
C ARG A 95 10.14 -11.03 5.06
N PHE A 96 9.83 -9.75 5.05
CA PHE A 96 10.42 -8.76 4.16
C PHE A 96 11.21 -7.76 4.97
N LYS A 97 12.42 -7.43 4.51
CA LYS A 97 13.24 -6.34 5.05
C LYS A 97 13.09 -5.13 4.14
N LEU A 98 12.71 -4.00 4.74
CA LEU A 98 12.60 -2.71 4.08
C LEU A 98 13.74 -1.83 4.56
N THR A 99 14.40 -1.17 3.61
CA THR A 99 15.51 -0.26 3.88
C THR A 99 15.17 1.13 3.35
N PHE A 100 15.41 2.16 4.17
CA PHE A 100 15.04 3.55 3.89
C PHE A 100 15.94 4.51 4.68
N SER A 101 16.11 5.74 4.19
CA SER A 101 16.84 6.78 4.92
C SER A 101 16.03 7.37 6.08
N SER A 102 16.71 7.82 7.14
CA SER A 102 16.11 8.58 8.25
C SER A 102 16.21 10.10 8.05
N GLU A 103 15.38 10.88 8.74
CA GLU A 103 15.45 12.36 8.75
C GLU A 103 16.79 12.89 9.31
N GLU A 104 17.39 12.17 10.27
CA GLU A 104 18.65 12.54 10.92
C GLU A 104 19.89 12.09 10.13
N GLY A 105 19.67 11.47 8.96
CA GLY A 105 20.70 10.80 8.18
C GLY A 105 20.91 9.35 8.60
N GLY A 106 21.55 8.58 7.73
CA GLY A 106 21.77 7.15 7.94
C GLY A 106 20.60 6.26 7.49
N GLN A 107 20.93 4.99 7.30
CA GLN A 107 20.04 3.98 6.77
C GLN A 107 19.33 3.25 7.92
N GLN A 108 18.01 3.16 7.84
CA GLN A 108 17.16 2.42 8.77
C GLN A 108 16.60 1.18 8.10
N THR A 109 16.32 0.17 8.91
CA THR A 109 15.66 -1.05 8.47
C THR A 109 14.50 -1.42 9.38
N LEU A 110 13.51 -2.04 8.76
CA LEU A 110 12.34 -2.61 9.42
C LEU A 110 12.01 -3.92 8.73
N SER A 111 11.43 -4.87 9.46
CA SER A 111 10.90 -6.09 8.85
C SER A 111 9.39 -6.24 9.01
N ALA A 112 8.72 -6.71 7.97
CA ALA A 112 7.28 -6.97 7.95
C ALA A 112 6.96 -8.40 7.51
N LYS A 113 5.86 -8.98 8.02
CA LYS A 113 5.35 -10.27 7.51
C LYS A 113 4.75 -10.09 6.12
N TYR A 114 3.99 -9.00 5.94
CA TYR A 114 3.28 -8.67 4.72
C TYR A 114 3.76 -7.33 4.16
N VAL A 115 3.78 -7.21 2.84
CA VAL A 115 4.09 -5.96 2.13
C VAL A 115 3.02 -5.68 1.09
N ILE A 116 2.47 -4.47 1.08
CA ILE A 116 1.66 -3.95 -0.03
C ILE A 116 2.46 -2.89 -0.78
N VAL A 117 2.74 -3.11 -2.05
CA VAL A 117 3.30 -2.08 -2.94
C VAL A 117 2.16 -1.27 -3.56
N ALA A 118 1.99 -0.05 -3.08
CA ALA A 118 0.94 0.91 -3.48
C ALA A 118 1.55 2.19 -4.07
N SER A 119 2.76 2.09 -4.61
CA SER A 119 3.62 3.23 -4.97
C SER A 119 3.36 3.80 -6.37
N ASN A 120 2.53 3.12 -7.16
CA ASN A 120 2.16 3.43 -8.54
C ASN A 120 3.36 3.47 -9.51
N ILE A 121 4.19 4.52 -9.45
CA ILE A 121 5.31 4.76 -10.38
C ILE A 121 6.68 4.35 -9.82
N HIS A 122 6.82 4.21 -8.50
CA HIS A 122 8.08 3.76 -7.90
C HIS A 122 8.12 2.22 -7.86
N LEU A 123 8.64 1.64 -8.94
CA LEU A 123 8.63 0.18 -9.16
C LEU A 123 9.84 -0.55 -8.56
N GLN A 124 10.82 0.17 -8.01
CA GLN A 124 12.06 -0.44 -7.49
C GLN A 124 11.80 -1.60 -6.49
N PRO A 125 10.88 -1.48 -5.50
CA PRO A 125 10.62 -2.56 -4.56
C PRO A 125 10.13 -3.86 -5.23
N LEU A 126 9.38 -3.75 -6.34
CA LEU A 126 8.95 -4.92 -7.12
C LEU A 126 10.14 -5.55 -7.87
N LYS A 127 10.99 -4.70 -8.46
CA LYS A 127 12.20 -5.13 -9.17
C LYS A 127 13.19 -5.84 -8.26
N ASP A 128 13.36 -5.37 -7.03
CA ASP A 128 14.25 -5.98 -6.03
C ASP A 128 13.88 -7.45 -5.75
N LEU A 129 12.60 -7.79 -5.91
CA LEU A 129 12.06 -9.13 -5.72
C LEU A 129 11.87 -9.91 -7.04
N GLY A 130 12.32 -9.37 -8.17
CA GLY A 130 12.17 -10.00 -9.48
C GLY A 130 10.74 -10.01 -10.02
N ILE A 131 9.84 -9.16 -9.51
CA ILE A 131 8.49 -9.02 -10.06
C ILE A 131 8.55 -8.24 -11.37
N GLU A 132 8.09 -8.88 -12.45
CA GLU A 132 7.94 -8.24 -13.75
C GLU A 132 6.72 -7.32 -13.79
N THR A 133 6.88 -6.17 -14.46
CA THR A 133 5.79 -5.22 -14.70
C THR A 133 5.68 -4.88 -16.18
N GLU A 134 4.48 -4.61 -16.65
CA GLU A 134 4.19 -4.19 -18.03
C GLU A 134 3.33 -2.93 -18.04
N VAL A 135 3.25 -2.24 -19.18
CA VAL A 135 2.37 -1.07 -19.32
C VAL A 135 0.91 -1.53 -19.16
N SER A 136 0.15 -0.84 -18.31
CA SER A 136 -1.24 -1.18 -18.07
C SER A 136 -2.11 -0.76 -19.25
N PRO A 137 -2.82 -1.69 -19.93
CA PRO A 137 -3.74 -1.34 -21.00
C PRO A 137 -4.97 -0.59 -20.49
N ALA A 138 -5.24 -0.66 -19.18
CA ALA A 138 -6.35 0.03 -18.53
C ALA A 138 -6.09 1.53 -18.30
N VAL A 139 -4.89 2.02 -18.64
CA VAL A 139 -4.49 3.43 -18.50
C VAL A 139 -4.00 3.98 -19.84
N PRO A 140 -4.81 4.80 -20.55
CA PRO A 140 -4.48 5.28 -21.90
C PRO A 140 -3.18 6.08 -22.03
N SER A 141 -2.66 6.64 -20.93
CA SER A 141 -1.44 7.46 -20.98
C SER A 141 -0.17 6.66 -21.26
N GLY A 142 -0.18 5.33 -21.08
CA GLY A 142 0.99 4.47 -21.22
C GLY A 142 2.07 4.67 -20.14
N LYS A 143 1.83 5.55 -19.16
CA LYS A 143 2.81 5.91 -18.12
C LYS A 143 2.71 5.06 -16.85
N ILE A 144 1.69 4.23 -16.75
CA ILE A 144 1.40 3.43 -15.56
C ILE A 144 1.63 1.96 -15.88
N SER A 145 2.33 1.29 -14.97
CA SER A 145 2.60 -0.14 -15.07
C SER A 145 1.65 -0.95 -14.19
N ARG A 146 1.49 -2.22 -14.53
CA ARG A 146 0.87 -3.26 -13.71
C ARG A 146 1.82 -4.43 -13.51
N VAL A 147 1.60 -5.24 -12.48
CA VAL A 147 2.30 -6.52 -12.32
C VAL A 147 1.87 -7.49 -13.42
N ARG A 148 2.84 -8.08 -14.10
CA ARG A 148 2.58 -9.09 -15.13
C ARG A 148 2.10 -10.39 -14.48
N GLY A 149 0.97 -10.91 -14.94
CA GLY A 149 0.35 -12.10 -14.32
C GLY A 149 -0.19 -11.86 -12.90
N GLY A 150 -0.33 -10.60 -12.48
CA GLY A 150 -0.92 -10.25 -11.19
C GLY A 150 -2.41 -10.58 -11.13
N SER A 151 -2.91 -10.80 -9.91
CA SER A 151 -4.33 -11.07 -9.65
C SER A 151 -5.10 -9.78 -9.36
N TRP A 152 -6.40 -9.78 -9.65
CA TRP A 152 -7.30 -8.65 -9.38
C TRP A 152 -7.41 -8.30 -7.89
N ASN A 153 -7.14 -9.27 -7.00
CA ASN A 153 -7.14 -9.08 -5.55
C ASN A 153 -5.82 -8.51 -5.03
N GLY A 154 -4.86 -8.24 -5.91
CA GLY A 154 -3.56 -7.68 -5.56
C GLY A 154 -2.51 -8.71 -5.17
N GLU A 155 -2.83 -10.00 -5.15
CA GLU A 155 -1.84 -11.04 -4.87
C GLU A 155 -0.74 -11.12 -5.95
N THR A 156 0.47 -11.41 -5.50
CA THR A 156 1.61 -11.76 -6.36
C THR A 156 1.97 -13.24 -6.17
N HIS A 157 2.85 -13.76 -7.02
CA HIS A 157 3.37 -15.12 -6.86
C HIS A 157 4.30 -15.29 -5.65
N ILE A 158 4.68 -14.19 -4.98
CA ILE A 158 5.49 -14.21 -3.77
C ILE A 158 4.54 -14.16 -2.56
N PRO A 159 4.46 -15.23 -1.73
CA PRO A 159 3.62 -15.23 -0.54
C PRO A 159 3.94 -14.06 0.39
N GLY A 160 2.88 -13.36 0.82
CA GLY A 160 2.98 -12.19 1.68
C GLY A 160 3.27 -10.86 0.97
N LEU A 161 3.53 -10.88 -0.35
CA LEU A 161 3.68 -9.69 -1.17
C LEU A 161 2.41 -9.43 -1.98
N TYR A 162 1.88 -8.22 -1.82
CA TYR A 162 0.69 -7.73 -2.50
C TYR A 162 1.01 -6.43 -3.25
N VAL A 163 0.18 -6.10 -4.23
CA VAL A 163 0.14 -4.80 -4.90
C VAL A 163 -1.25 -4.21 -4.81
N ALA A 164 -1.33 -2.87 -4.82
CA ALA A 164 -2.61 -2.18 -4.74
C ALA A 164 -2.69 -0.99 -5.69
N GLY A 165 -3.92 -0.57 -5.96
CA GLY A 165 -4.20 0.50 -6.92
C GLY A 165 -3.87 0.06 -8.34
N LEU A 166 -3.32 0.95 -9.15
CA LEU A 166 -3.13 0.70 -10.60
C LEU A 166 -2.13 -0.44 -10.89
N LEU A 167 -1.27 -0.78 -9.93
CA LEU A 167 -0.33 -1.89 -10.04
C LEU A 167 -1.02 -3.26 -10.15
N SER A 168 -2.27 -3.41 -9.69
CA SER A 168 -3.05 -4.64 -9.88
C SER A 168 -3.69 -4.76 -11.27
N GLY A 169 -3.47 -3.78 -12.16
CA GLY A 169 -3.93 -3.83 -13.54
C GLY A 169 -5.39 -3.38 -13.75
N ILE A 170 -5.99 -2.78 -12.74
CA ILE A 170 -7.35 -2.22 -12.78
C ILE A 170 -7.45 -0.87 -13.53
N PRO A 171 -8.67 -0.45 -13.94
CA PRO A 171 -8.91 0.88 -14.50
C PRO A 171 -8.59 2.04 -13.56
N THR A 172 -8.23 3.18 -14.14
CA THR A 172 -7.83 4.38 -13.40
C THR A 172 -9.02 5.18 -12.85
N GLN A 173 -9.31 5.04 -11.55
CA GLN A 173 -10.15 5.98 -10.79
C GLN A 173 -9.76 5.96 -9.30
N SER A 174 -9.91 7.10 -8.61
CA SER A 174 -9.59 7.25 -7.18
C SER A 174 -10.32 6.23 -6.31
N ILE A 175 -11.63 6.05 -6.52
CA ILE A 175 -12.43 5.11 -5.73
C ILE A 175 -12.07 3.65 -5.98
N ILE A 176 -11.75 3.29 -7.23
CA ILE A 176 -11.33 1.92 -7.58
C ILE A 176 -9.97 1.64 -6.94
N ALA A 177 -9.04 2.59 -6.97
CA ALA A 177 -7.74 2.45 -6.31
C ALA A 177 -7.88 2.32 -4.78
N ALA A 178 -8.79 3.07 -4.16
CA ALA A 178 -9.10 2.92 -2.73
C ALA A 178 -9.64 1.51 -2.42
N GLY A 179 -10.61 1.04 -3.21
CA GLY A 179 -11.18 -0.30 -3.07
C GLY A 179 -10.14 -1.41 -3.26
N GLN A 180 -9.20 -1.26 -4.19
CA GLN A 180 -8.08 -2.19 -4.34
C GLN A 180 -7.13 -2.20 -3.13
N GLY A 181 -6.89 -1.04 -2.52
CA GLY A 181 -6.18 -0.98 -1.24
C GLY A 181 -6.88 -1.80 -0.17
N THR A 182 -8.19 -1.63 -0.03
CA THR A 182 -9.02 -2.42 0.87
C THR A 182 -8.97 -3.91 0.54
N GLN A 183 -9.10 -4.29 -0.74
CA GLN A 183 -9.04 -5.70 -1.16
C GLN A 183 -7.73 -6.37 -0.72
N ALA A 184 -6.57 -5.76 -1.02
CA ALA A 184 -5.28 -6.30 -0.60
C ALA A 184 -5.16 -6.42 0.93
N ALA A 185 -5.68 -5.42 1.67
CA ALA A 185 -5.74 -5.51 3.12
C ALA A 185 -6.62 -6.67 3.60
N MET A 186 -7.77 -6.91 2.98
CA MET A 186 -8.67 -8.01 3.35
C MET A 186 -8.05 -9.39 3.10
N GLU A 187 -7.23 -9.56 2.05
CA GLU A 187 -6.48 -10.80 1.84
C GLU A 187 -5.47 -11.03 2.98
N ILE A 188 -4.70 -10.00 3.35
CA ILE A 188 -3.76 -10.07 4.48
C ILE A 188 -4.47 -10.40 5.78
N ILE A 189 -5.57 -9.71 6.08
CA ILE A 189 -6.32 -9.91 7.33
C ILE A 189 -6.92 -11.32 7.37
N SER A 190 -7.42 -11.83 6.24
CA SER A 190 -7.97 -13.18 6.17
C SER A 190 -6.88 -14.24 6.34
N ALA A 191 -5.69 -14.01 5.78
CA ALA A 191 -4.53 -14.87 5.97
C ALA A 191 -4.08 -14.90 7.44
N GLU A 192 -3.95 -13.75 8.11
CA GLU A 192 -3.54 -13.69 9.52
C GLU A 192 -4.59 -14.32 10.45
N LYS A 193 -5.88 -14.14 10.15
CA LYS A 193 -6.99 -14.69 10.98
C LYS A 193 -7.33 -16.15 10.64
N GLY A 194 -6.79 -16.71 9.56
CA GLY A 194 -7.11 -18.06 9.07
C GLY A 194 -8.56 -18.24 8.62
N LYS A 195 -9.31 -17.15 8.37
CA LYS A 195 -10.71 -17.16 7.93
C LYS A 195 -11.09 -15.83 7.29
N ALA A 196 -12.17 -15.83 6.51
CA ALA A 196 -12.73 -14.60 5.96
C ALA A 196 -13.02 -13.58 7.08
N HIS A 197 -12.58 -12.34 6.86
CA HIS A 197 -12.84 -11.22 7.76
C HIS A 197 -13.91 -10.30 7.20
N VAL A 198 -14.73 -9.74 8.09
CA VAL A 198 -15.69 -8.69 7.77
C VAL A 198 -15.64 -7.67 8.90
N TRP A 199 -15.62 -6.40 8.55
CA TRP A 199 -15.79 -5.30 9.48
C TRP A 199 -17.18 -4.67 9.28
N HIS A 200 -18.01 -4.77 10.31
CA HIS A 200 -19.24 -4.01 10.46
C HIS A 200 -19.17 -3.25 11.77
N ASP A 201 -19.49 -1.96 11.76
CA ASP A 201 -19.68 -1.19 12.98
C ASP A 201 -20.95 -1.67 13.70
N LYS A 202 -20.93 -1.62 15.04
CA LYS A 202 -22.08 -1.96 15.89
C LYS A 202 -22.85 -0.71 16.28
#